data_AF-A0A8I3A4A9-F1
#
_entry.id   AF-A0A8I3A4A9-F1
#
_cell.length_a   1.000
_cell.length_b   1.000
_cell.length_c   1.000
_cell.angle_alpha   90.00
_cell.angle_beta   90.00
_cell.angle_gamma   90.00
#
_symmetry.space_group_name_H-M   'P 1'
#
loop_
_entity.id
_entity.type
_entity.pdbx_description
1 polymer ?
#
loop_
_entity_poly.entity_id
_entity_poly.type
_entity_poly.pdbx_seq_one_letter_code
_entity_poly.pdbx_strand_id
1 'polypeptide(L)'
;MSVDSPSFRDGARQHPARNGEIGETAEAMYDKELVFLINVRGGFTNRLKKVAAQNRTVKVFIDGPYGRAPDIGTYDTSILIAGGSGITYILPVFLDVIEKARKEPIQCRRLVFIWAVRDMSHVQWISDALYRANALTPTWLTVSIRIFVTRGGLPFSEDSVDPELTPDKESAHLWVMPPSVRMEHGRPDLKATLRGEVSTATGSMSVTGVYLFSLPDVAFGL
;
A
#
# COMPACT_ATOMS: atom_id res chain seq x y z
N MET A 1 23.72 28.34 18.06
CA MET A 1 22.73 28.70 19.09
C MET A 1 22.15 27.40 19.59
N SER A 2 22.51 26.99 20.81
CA SER A 2 22.20 25.67 21.37
C SER A 2 20.71 25.46 21.57
N VAL A 3 20.26 24.24 21.31
CA VAL A 3 19.14 23.64 22.05
C VAL A 3 19.36 22.13 22.14
N ASP A 4 19.10 21.64 23.34
CA ASP A 4 19.61 20.42 23.95
C ASP A 4 19.14 19.10 23.33
N SER A 5 20.00 18.09 23.48
CA SER A 5 19.69 16.69 23.27
C SER A 5 19.06 16.11 24.54
N PRO A 6 18.02 15.26 24.46
CA PRO A 6 17.77 14.27 25.49
C PRO A 6 18.47 12.96 25.13
N SER A 7 19.22 12.47 26.09
CA SER A 7 19.85 11.16 26.16
C SER A 7 18.81 10.03 26.10
N PHE A 8 18.97 9.10 25.14
CA PHE A 8 18.17 7.88 25.11
C PHE A 8 18.95 6.75 25.79
N ARG A 9 18.40 6.28 26.91
CA ARG A 9 18.95 5.21 27.74
C ARG A 9 18.68 3.85 27.10
N ASP A 10 19.68 2.99 27.19
CA ASP A 10 19.63 1.56 26.88
C ASP A 10 18.71 0.84 27.87
N GLY A 11 17.89 -0.11 27.38
CA GLY A 11 16.94 -0.86 28.21
C GLY A 11 16.14 -1.89 27.41
N ALA A 12 16.54 -3.15 27.52
CA ALA A 12 15.73 -4.30 27.13
C ALA A 12 14.35 -4.29 27.82
N ARG A 13 13.27 -4.66 27.10
CA ARG A 13 12.03 -5.33 27.55
C ARG A 13 11.03 -5.38 26.38
N GLN A 14 10.56 -6.57 25.98
CA GLN A 14 9.37 -7.28 26.49
C GLN A 14 8.07 -6.47 26.35
N HIS A 15 7.12 -7.03 25.60
CA HIS A 15 5.76 -6.53 25.43
C HIS A 15 5.04 -6.43 26.78
N PRO A 16 4.51 -5.26 27.16
CA PRO A 16 3.61 -5.17 28.30
C PRO A 16 2.20 -5.63 27.90
N ALA A 17 1.62 -6.51 28.72
CA ALA A 17 0.21 -6.82 28.73
C ALA A 17 -0.60 -5.55 29.06
N ARG A 18 -1.63 -5.28 28.25
CA ARG A 18 -2.51 -4.11 28.31
C ARG A 18 -3.51 -4.27 29.46
N ASN A 19 -3.22 -3.68 30.62
CA ASN A 19 -4.23 -3.39 31.64
C ASN A 19 -4.85 -2.02 31.39
N GLY A 20 -6.17 -1.94 31.56
CA GLY A 20 -7.04 -0.93 30.99
C GLY A 20 -6.87 0.49 31.52
N GLU A 21 -6.91 1.42 30.58
CA GLU A 21 -7.47 2.76 30.76
C GLU A 21 -8.33 3.05 29.52
N ILE A 22 -9.62 3.27 29.76
CA ILE A 22 -10.62 3.60 28.74
C ILE A 22 -10.48 5.11 28.48
N GLY A 23 -9.64 5.44 27.51
CA GLY A 23 -9.51 6.77 26.92
C GLY A 23 -9.64 6.63 25.42
N GLU A 24 -10.75 7.15 24.90
CA GLU A 24 -11.17 7.16 23.51
C GLU A 24 -10.06 7.75 22.61
N THR A 25 -9.16 6.90 22.12
CA THR A 25 -8.19 7.27 21.09
C THR A 25 -8.58 6.48 19.86
N ALA A 26 -9.24 7.14 18.91
CA ALA A 26 -9.50 6.57 17.60
C ALA A 26 -8.16 6.07 17.05
N GLU A 27 -7.99 4.74 16.95
CA GLU A 27 -6.76 4.14 16.42
C GLU A 27 -6.50 4.74 15.04
N ALA A 28 -5.42 5.53 14.96
CA ALA A 28 -4.99 6.15 13.73
C ALA A 28 -4.60 5.04 12.75
N MET A 29 -4.98 5.22 11.48
CA MET A 29 -4.64 4.25 10.44
C MET A 29 -3.13 4.17 10.19
N TYR A 30 -2.40 5.23 10.55
CA TYR A 30 -0.96 5.34 10.49
C TYR A 30 -0.33 5.05 11.85
N ASP A 31 0.72 4.25 11.85
CA ASP A 31 1.65 4.20 12.97
C ASP A 31 2.43 5.52 13.05
N LYS A 32 3.02 5.85 14.21
CA LYS A 32 3.88 7.04 14.38
C LYS A 32 5.25 6.88 13.67
N GLU A 33 5.30 6.06 12.63
CA GLU A 33 6.49 5.62 11.93
C GLU A 33 6.49 6.11 10.48
N LEU A 34 7.65 6.57 10.00
CA LEU A 34 7.86 6.90 8.59
C LEU A 34 8.52 5.71 7.90
N VAL A 35 7.81 5.13 6.93
CA VAL A 35 8.29 3.97 6.18
C VAL A 35 8.76 4.40 4.78
N PHE A 36 10.02 4.07 4.44
CA PHE A 36 10.61 4.37 3.14
C PHE A 36 10.87 3.09 2.35
N LEU A 37 10.27 2.98 1.16
CA LEU A 37 10.62 1.93 0.21
C LEU A 37 11.68 2.45 -0.76
N ILE A 38 12.90 1.95 -0.60
CA ILE A 38 14.05 2.40 -1.39
C ILE A 38 14.41 1.31 -2.40
N ASN A 39 14.28 1.63 -3.68
CA ASN A 39 14.74 0.74 -4.73
C ASN A 39 16.28 0.76 -4.79
N VAL A 40 16.89 -0.42 -4.67
CA VAL A 40 18.35 -0.55 -4.65
C VAL A 40 18.90 -0.38 -6.07
N ARG A 41 19.79 0.59 -6.22
CA ARG A 41 20.55 0.91 -7.42
C ARG A 41 22.04 0.84 -7.11
N GLY A 42 22.88 1.28 -8.03
CA GLY A 42 24.32 1.45 -7.78
C GLY A 42 24.61 2.55 -6.76
N GLY A 43 25.87 2.65 -6.34
CA GLY A 43 26.34 3.74 -5.47
C GLY A 43 25.70 3.73 -4.08
N PHE A 44 25.05 4.83 -3.70
CA PHE A 44 24.55 5.08 -2.35
C PHE A 44 23.54 4.05 -1.86
N THR A 45 22.52 3.71 -2.66
CA THR A 45 21.46 2.77 -2.22
C THR A 45 21.97 1.34 -2.10
N ASN A 46 23.02 0.94 -2.83
CA ASN A 46 23.71 -0.33 -2.60
C ASN A 46 24.47 -0.32 -1.25
N ARG A 47 25.12 0.80 -0.91
CA ARG A 47 25.74 0.95 0.42
C ARG A 47 24.69 0.88 1.53
N LEU A 48 23.54 1.53 1.33
CA LEU A 48 22.43 1.47 2.27
C LEU A 48 21.89 0.04 2.42
N LYS A 49 21.75 -0.72 1.33
CA LYS A 49 21.40 -2.15 1.37
C LYS A 49 22.39 -2.95 2.21
N LYS A 50 23.70 -2.73 2.04
CA LYS A 50 24.73 -3.44 2.81
C LYS A 50 24.65 -3.15 4.31
N VAL A 51 24.36 -1.89 4.68
CA VAL A 51 24.17 -1.51 6.09
C VAL A 51 22.87 -2.11 6.64
N ALA A 52 21.78 -2.07 5.87
CA ALA A 52 20.50 -2.66 6.26
C ALA A 52 20.60 -4.18 6.49
N ALA A 53 21.38 -4.88 5.66
CA ALA A 53 21.64 -6.31 5.82
C ALA A 53 22.37 -6.68 7.13
N GLN A 54 22.97 -5.69 7.80
CA GLN A 54 23.60 -5.86 9.12
C GLN A 54 22.65 -5.53 10.28
N ASN A 55 21.36 -5.25 10.00
CA ASN A 55 20.37 -4.80 11.00
C ASN A 55 20.84 -3.62 11.87
N ARG A 56 21.62 -2.71 11.28
CA ARG A 56 22.14 -1.53 11.98
C ARG A 56 21.19 -0.35 11.83
N THR A 57 20.95 0.34 12.93
CA THR A 57 20.27 1.63 12.92
C THR A 57 21.22 2.71 12.42
N VAL A 58 20.71 3.61 11.58
CA VAL A 58 21.46 4.75 11.04
C VAL A 58 20.73 6.04 11.37
N LYS A 59 21.49 7.07 11.73
CA LYS A 59 20.94 8.42 11.87
C LYS A 59 20.66 8.97 10.47
N VAL A 60 19.46 9.47 10.27
CA VAL A 60 19.03 10.08 9.01
C VAL A 60 18.60 11.51 9.27
N PHE A 61 18.89 12.39 8.31
CA PHE A 61 18.30 13.70 8.25
C PHE A 61 17.13 13.65 7.28
N ILE A 62 16.00 14.19 7.70
CA ILE A 62 14.79 14.22 6.89
C ILE A 62 14.52 15.69 6.58
N ASP A 63 14.42 16.01 5.30
CA ASP A 63 13.98 17.31 4.81
C ASP A 63 12.71 17.09 3.98
N GLY A 64 11.66 17.85 4.26
CA GLY A 64 10.32 17.66 3.70
C GLY A 64 9.19 18.07 4.66
N PRO A 65 7.92 17.95 4.24
CA PRO A 65 7.44 17.24 3.04
C PRO A 65 7.60 18.05 1.73
N TYR A 66 7.82 17.33 0.62
CA TYR A 66 7.80 17.92 -0.73
C TYR A 66 6.59 17.44 -1.52
N GLY A 67 5.89 18.38 -2.15
CA GLY A 67 4.69 18.12 -2.94
C GLY A 67 3.40 18.20 -2.13
N ARG A 68 2.27 18.10 -2.83
CA ARG A 68 0.92 18.08 -2.26
C ARG A 68 0.19 16.87 -2.81
N ALA A 69 -0.38 16.06 -1.92
CA ALA A 69 -1.29 14.99 -2.36
C ALA A 69 -2.55 15.62 -2.97
N PRO A 70 -3.03 15.13 -4.13
CA PRO A 70 -4.30 15.57 -4.68
C PRO A 70 -5.43 15.18 -3.74
N ASP A 71 -6.40 16.06 -3.57
CA ASP A 71 -7.57 15.78 -2.73
C ASP A 71 -8.61 14.98 -3.51
N ILE A 72 -8.33 13.69 -3.69
CA ILE A 72 -9.16 12.78 -4.48
C ILE A 72 -10.45 12.35 -3.74
N GLY A 73 -10.65 12.76 -2.48
CA GLY A 73 -11.90 12.53 -1.74
C GLY A 73 -13.08 13.35 -2.27
N THR A 74 -12.81 14.35 -3.13
CA THR A 74 -13.78 15.28 -3.71
C THR A 74 -14.51 14.75 -4.95
N TYR A 75 -14.05 13.64 -5.54
CA TYR A 75 -14.68 13.02 -6.70
C TYR A 75 -15.58 11.88 -6.26
N ASP A 76 -16.66 11.60 -7.01
CA ASP A 76 -17.58 10.50 -6.70
C ASP A 76 -16.91 9.13 -6.84
N THR A 77 -16.04 8.99 -7.86
CA THR A 77 -15.21 7.80 -8.10
C THR A 77 -13.74 8.18 -8.22
N SER A 78 -12.89 7.54 -7.43
CA SER A 78 -11.44 7.77 -7.43
C SER A 78 -10.69 6.49 -7.77
N ILE A 79 -9.90 6.55 -8.83
CA ILE A 79 -9.09 5.44 -9.33
C ILE A 79 -7.61 5.77 -9.11
N LEU A 80 -6.99 4.95 -8.27
CA LEU A 80 -5.60 5.05 -7.87
C LEU A 80 -4.81 3.92 -8.51
N ILE A 81 -3.74 4.27 -9.22
CA ILE A 81 -2.97 3.27 -9.95
C ILE A 81 -1.47 3.39 -9.69
N ALA A 82 -0.87 2.27 -9.30
CA ALA A 82 0.55 2.17 -9.02
C ALA A 82 1.23 1.15 -9.93
N GLY A 83 2.44 1.48 -10.38
CA GLY A 83 3.35 0.53 -11.03
C GLY A 83 4.67 0.41 -10.26
N GLY A 84 5.06 -0.81 -9.89
CA GLY A 84 6.29 -1.09 -9.16
C GLY A 84 6.40 -0.27 -7.87
N SER A 85 7.45 0.54 -7.75
CA SER A 85 7.68 1.42 -6.60
C SER A 85 6.74 2.63 -6.55
N GLY A 86 5.91 2.89 -7.57
CA GLY A 86 4.89 3.96 -7.52
C GLY A 86 3.87 3.77 -6.38
N ILE A 87 3.82 2.57 -5.79
CA ILE A 87 3.03 2.26 -4.60
C ILE A 87 3.36 3.15 -3.40
N THR A 88 4.59 3.67 -3.31
CA THR A 88 5.02 4.52 -2.18
C THR A 88 4.26 5.83 -2.11
N TYR A 89 3.81 6.33 -3.25
CA TYR A 89 2.99 7.52 -3.33
C TYR A 89 1.51 7.19 -3.26
N ILE A 90 1.09 6.14 -3.97
CA ILE A 90 -0.33 5.80 -4.12
C ILE A 90 -0.92 5.19 -2.85
N LEU A 91 -0.17 4.36 -2.12
CA LEU A 91 -0.64 3.75 -0.88
C LEU A 91 -1.02 4.79 0.20
N PRO A 92 -0.18 5.77 0.58
CA PRO A 92 -0.59 6.76 1.57
C PRO A 92 -1.77 7.61 1.10
N VAL A 93 -1.87 7.92 -0.19
CA VAL A 93 -3.05 8.62 -0.74
C VAL A 93 -4.32 7.76 -0.62
N PHE A 94 -4.22 6.46 -0.87
CA PHE A 94 -5.34 5.51 -0.69
C PHE A 94 -5.80 5.44 0.78
N LEU A 95 -4.85 5.34 1.71
CA LEU A 95 -5.12 5.29 3.14
C LEU A 95 -5.73 6.62 3.62
N ASP A 96 -5.27 7.77 3.13
CA ASP A 96 -5.80 9.09 3.46
C ASP A 96 -7.28 9.22 3.12
N VAL A 97 -7.70 8.74 1.94
CA VAL A 97 -9.12 8.76 1.56
C VAL A 97 -9.97 7.93 2.52
N ILE A 98 -9.51 6.73 2.90
CA ILE A 98 -10.24 5.87 3.83
C ILE A 98 -10.32 6.53 5.21
N GLU A 99 -9.23 7.14 5.67
CA GLU A 99 -9.23 7.83 6.96
C GLU A 99 -10.15 9.06 6.95
N LYS A 100 -10.12 9.87 5.90
CA LYS A 100 -11.05 10.97 5.71
C LYS A 100 -12.49 10.48 5.69
N ALA A 101 -12.80 9.42 4.94
CA ALA A 101 -14.13 8.82 4.91
C ALA A 101 -14.64 8.42 6.31
N ARG A 102 -13.75 8.07 7.25
CA ARG A 102 -14.16 7.74 8.63
C ARG A 102 -14.41 8.96 9.48
N LYS A 103 -13.63 10.02 9.30
CA LYS A 103 -13.59 11.19 10.19
C LYS A 103 -14.49 12.33 9.73
N GLU A 104 -14.68 12.46 8.42
CA GLU A 104 -15.35 13.58 7.79
C GLU A 104 -16.21 13.12 6.60
N PRO A 105 -17.27 13.88 6.26
CA PRO A 105 -18.04 13.61 5.06
C PRO A 105 -17.19 13.92 3.82
N ILE A 106 -16.98 12.91 2.97
CA ILE A 106 -16.34 13.05 1.66
C ILE A 106 -17.34 12.72 0.53
N GLN A 107 -17.04 13.16 -0.69
CA GLN A 107 -17.87 12.89 -1.86
C GLN A 107 -17.62 11.49 -2.45
N CYS A 108 -16.40 10.97 -2.32
CA CYS A 108 -16.01 9.68 -2.88
C CYS A 108 -16.84 8.52 -2.33
N ARG A 109 -17.59 7.84 -3.22
CA ARG A 109 -18.38 6.64 -2.92
C ARG A 109 -17.74 5.37 -3.44
N ARG A 110 -16.83 5.49 -4.40
CA ARG A 110 -16.12 4.37 -5.00
C ARG A 110 -14.63 4.66 -5.09
N LEU A 111 -13.83 3.83 -4.42
CA LEU A 111 -12.38 3.91 -4.41
C LEU A 111 -11.78 2.65 -5.02
N VAL A 112 -11.10 2.81 -6.15
CA VAL A 112 -10.48 1.71 -6.89
C VAL A 112 -8.97 1.84 -6.78
N PHE A 113 -8.32 0.80 -6.28
CA PHE A 113 -6.87 0.73 -6.13
C PHE A 113 -6.32 -0.38 -7.02
N ILE A 114 -5.46 -0.01 -7.96
CA ILE A 114 -4.85 -0.95 -8.91
C ILE A 114 -3.34 -0.87 -8.72
N TRP A 115 -2.69 -2.01 -8.47
CA TRP A 115 -1.24 -2.04 -8.34
C TRP A 115 -0.62 -3.15 -9.17
N ALA A 116 0.24 -2.78 -10.12
CA ALA A 116 1.05 -3.73 -10.87
C ALA A 116 2.45 -3.84 -10.25
N VAL A 117 2.82 -5.03 -9.79
CA VAL A 117 4.09 -5.31 -9.15
C VAL A 117 4.79 -6.49 -9.83
N ARG A 118 6.11 -6.56 -9.72
CA ARG A 118 6.89 -7.66 -10.32
C ARG A 118 6.88 -8.91 -9.46
N ASP A 119 7.12 -8.74 -8.17
CA ASP A 119 7.35 -9.83 -7.24
C ASP A 119 6.34 -9.73 -6.10
N MET A 120 5.83 -10.88 -5.68
CA MET A 120 4.82 -10.94 -4.64
C MET A 120 5.38 -10.59 -3.26
N SER A 121 6.69 -10.73 -3.02
CA SER A 121 7.36 -10.28 -1.79
C SER A 121 7.10 -8.80 -1.45
N HIS A 122 6.88 -7.96 -2.47
CA HIS A 122 6.51 -6.56 -2.24
C HIS A 122 5.09 -6.39 -1.69
N VAL A 123 4.19 -7.33 -1.99
CA VAL A 123 2.79 -7.30 -1.50
C VAL A 123 2.74 -7.60 -0.01
N GLN A 124 3.61 -8.49 0.49
CA GLN A 124 3.74 -8.77 1.91
C GLN A 124 4.01 -7.51 2.74
N TRP A 125 4.79 -6.58 2.19
CA TRP A 125 5.11 -5.33 2.89
C TRP A 125 3.89 -4.43 3.11
N ILE A 126 2.90 -4.47 2.21
CA ILE A 126 1.68 -3.64 2.35
C ILE A 126 0.48 -4.39 2.93
N SER A 127 0.60 -5.70 3.18
CA SER A 127 -0.56 -6.52 3.54
C SER A 127 -1.26 -6.01 4.78
N ASP A 128 -0.51 -5.68 5.83
CA ASP A 128 -1.06 -5.13 7.08
C ASP A 128 -1.82 -3.81 6.85
N ALA A 129 -1.26 -2.91 6.03
CA ALA A 129 -1.93 -1.68 5.66
C ALA A 129 -3.25 -1.94 4.90
N LEU A 130 -3.28 -2.94 4.01
CA LEU A 130 -4.49 -3.33 3.28
C LEU A 130 -5.54 -3.99 4.19
N TYR A 131 -5.13 -4.79 5.18
CA TYR A 131 -6.04 -5.35 6.18
C TYR A 131 -6.69 -4.26 7.02
N ARG A 132 -5.87 -3.34 7.55
CA ARG A 132 -6.37 -2.18 8.31
C ARG A 132 -7.29 -1.33 7.43
N ALA A 133 -6.91 -1.08 6.17
CA ALA A 133 -7.77 -0.38 5.22
C ALA A 133 -9.13 -1.04 5.04
N ASN A 134 -9.16 -2.34 4.81
CA ASN A 134 -10.40 -3.08 4.67
C ASN A 134 -11.25 -3.03 5.96
N ALA A 135 -10.63 -3.22 7.13
CA ALA A 135 -11.33 -3.23 8.42
C ALA A 135 -11.92 -1.86 8.80
N LEU A 136 -11.25 -0.78 8.40
CA LEU A 136 -11.62 0.59 8.76
C LEU A 136 -12.50 1.28 7.70
N THR A 137 -12.69 0.65 6.54
CA THR A 137 -13.52 1.20 5.46
C THR A 137 -14.98 1.32 5.91
N PRO A 138 -15.59 2.52 5.84
CA PRO A 138 -17.01 2.68 6.11
C PRO A 138 -17.87 1.87 5.14
N THR A 139 -18.99 1.31 5.60
CA THR A 139 -19.87 0.43 4.78
C THR A 139 -20.47 1.11 3.54
N TRP A 140 -20.55 2.44 3.54
CA TRP A 140 -21.06 3.22 2.40
C TRP A 140 -19.99 3.51 1.34
N LEU A 141 -18.71 3.31 1.66
CA LEU A 141 -17.59 3.49 0.72
C LEU A 141 -17.26 2.15 0.07
N THR A 142 -17.46 2.05 -1.24
CA THR A 142 -17.11 0.85 -1.98
C THR A 142 -15.62 0.86 -2.32
N VAL A 143 -14.85 -0.09 -1.79
CA VAL A 143 -13.42 -0.22 -2.05
C VAL A 143 -13.14 -1.46 -2.90
N SER A 144 -12.35 -1.30 -3.96
CA SER A 144 -11.89 -2.38 -4.84
C SER A 144 -10.38 -2.34 -4.94
N ILE A 145 -9.68 -3.39 -4.49
CA ILE A 145 -8.23 -3.49 -4.52
C ILE A 145 -7.85 -4.60 -5.49
N ARG A 146 -7.08 -4.27 -6.54
CA ARG A 146 -6.62 -5.21 -7.56
C ARG A 146 -5.10 -5.18 -7.65
N ILE A 147 -4.47 -6.31 -7.36
CA ILE A 147 -3.01 -6.46 -7.36
C ILE A 147 -2.61 -7.39 -8.50
N PHE A 148 -1.79 -6.89 -9.41
CA PHE A 148 -1.31 -7.60 -10.58
C PHE A 148 0.15 -8.00 -10.41
N VAL A 149 0.42 -9.30 -10.35
CA VAL A 149 1.78 -9.84 -10.26
C VAL A 149 2.28 -10.16 -11.66
N THR A 150 3.28 -9.41 -12.12
CA THR A 150 3.77 -9.42 -13.51
C THR A 150 4.94 -10.38 -13.76
N ARG A 151 5.56 -10.95 -12.72
CA ARG A 151 6.56 -12.03 -12.81
C ARG A 151 6.27 -13.11 -11.78
N GLY A 152 6.46 -14.37 -12.16
CA GLY A 152 6.14 -15.53 -11.32
C GLY A 152 4.64 -15.82 -11.27
N GLY A 153 4.26 -17.08 -11.02
CA GLY A 153 2.86 -17.46 -10.84
C GLY A 153 2.29 -16.96 -9.52
N LEU A 154 0.96 -16.86 -9.43
CA LEU A 154 0.29 -16.74 -8.13
C LEU A 154 0.50 -18.08 -7.38
N PRO A 155 0.88 -18.10 -6.10
CA PRO A 155 0.98 -19.36 -5.36
C PRO A 155 -0.40 -19.95 -5.00
N PHE A 156 -1.48 -19.26 -5.35
CA PHE A 156 -2.85 -19.73 -5.18
C PHE A 156 -3.43 -20.15 -6.53
N SER A 157 -3.10 -21.37 -6.94
CA SER A 157 -4.00 -22.20 -7.74
C SER A 157 -4.59 -23.25 -6.80
N GLU A 158 -5.91 -23.22 -6.61
CA GLU A 158 -6.65 -24.28 -5.89
C GLU A 158 -6.53 -25.66 -6.57
N ASP A 159 -5.92 -25.74 -7.75
CA ASP A 159 -5.88 -26.93 -8.61
C ASP A 159 -4.53 -27.66 -8.70
N SER A 160 -3.57 -27.41 -7.80
CA SER A 160 -2.29 -28.14 -7.84
C SER A 160 -1.84 -28.57 -6.44
N VAL A 161 -2.49 -29.61 -5.92
CA VAL A 161 -1.96 -30.43 -4.84
C VAL A 161 -1.20 -31.59 -5.49
N ASP A 162 0.10 -31.41 -5.73
CA ASP A 162 1.01 -32.54 -5.96
C ASP A 162 1.31 -33.19 -4.60
N PRO A 163 0.91 -34.46 -4.35
CA PRO A 163 1.00 -35.06 -3.01
C PRO A 163 2.39 -35.58 -2.64
N GLU A 164 3.43 -35.30 -3.44
CA GLU A 164 4.73 -35.96 -3.28
C GLU A 164 5.89 -34.98 -3.38
N LEU A 165 5.97 -34.04 -2.43
CA LEU A 165 7.21 -33.40 -2.01
C LEU A 165 7.07 -33.05 -0.52
N THR A 166 7.99 -33.59 0.27
CA THR A 166 8.04 -33.43 1.73
C THR A 166 8.04 -31.95 2.14
N PRO A 167 7.34 -31.58 3.22
CA PRO A 167 7.26 -30.20 3.66
C PRO A 167 8.50 -29.85 4.49
N ASP A 168 9.60 -29.54 3.82
CA ASP A 168 10.70 -28.81 4.43
C ASP A 168 10.56 -27.31 4.18
N LYS A 169 10.42 -26.58 5.30
CA LYS A 169 10.55 -25.13 5.53
C LYS A 169 9.24 -24.34 5.67
N GLU A 170 8.78 -24.24 6.92
CA GLU A 170 8.38 -23.02 7.63
C GLU A 170 8.42 -21.69 6.84
N SER A 171 7.56 -21.47 5.83
CA SER A 171 7.31 -20.14 5.24
C SER A 171 6.14 -20.06 4.24
N ALA A 172 5.30 -21.09 4.11
CA ALA A 172 4.03 -20.94 3.40
C ALA A 172 2.99 -20.34 4.36
N HIS A 173 3.20 -19.09 4.78
CA HIS A 173 2.14 -18.32 5.41
C HIS A 173 1.05 -18.18 4.35
N LEU A 174 -0.03 -18.95 4.49
CA LEU A 174 -1.27 -18.81 3.73
C LEU A 174 -1.74 -17.35 3.91
N TRP A 175 -1.49 -16.50 2.92
CA TRP A 175 -1.94 -15.11 2.96
C TRP A 175 -3.45 -15.07 2.80
N VAL A 176 -4.19 -14.84 3.89
CA VAL A 176 -5.65 -14.72 3.83
C VAL A 176 -6.02 -13.29 3.43
N MET A 177 -5.82 -12.88 2.18
CA MET A 177 -6.11 -11.49 1.78
C MET A 177 -7.56 -11.08 2.12
N PRO A 178 -7.83 -9.80 2.46
CA PRO A 178 -9.19 -9.38 2.76
C PRO A 178 -10.08 -9.50 1.51
N PRO A 179 -11.41 -9.69 1.67
CA PRO A 179 -12.33 -9.95 0.54
C PRO A 179 -12.31 -8.87 -0.55
N SER A 180 -11.98 -7.63 -0.17
CA SER A 180 -11.88 -6.49 -1.08
C SER A 180 -10.63 -6.53 -1.98
N VAL A 181 -9.71 -7.47 -1.75
CA VAL A 181 -8.46 -7.61 -2.50
C VAL A 181 -8.52 -8.79 -3.45
N ARG A 182 -8.33 -8.51 -4.74
CA ARG A 182 -8.18 -9.51 -5.78
C ARG A 182 -6.74 -9.52 -6.26
N MET A 183 -6.14 -10.71 -6.30
CA MET A 183 -4.83 -10.93 -6.93
C MET A 183 -5.03 -11.49 -8.33
N GLU A 184 -4.34 -10.91 -9.30
CA GLU A 184 -4.38 -11.29 -10.71
C GLU A 184 -2.96 -11.48 -11.24
N HIS A 185 -2.77 -12.42 -12.17
CA HIS A 185 -1.48 -12.61 -12.83
C HIS A 185 -1.41 -11.81 -14.14
N GLY A 186 -0.22 -11.29 -14.46
CA GLY A 186 0.03 -10.59 -15.71
C GLY A 186 -0.03 -9.07 -15.58
N ARG A 187 -0.08 -8.38 -16.73
CA ARG A 187 -0.15 -6.92 -16.78
C ARG A 187 -1.62 -6.48 -16.79
N PRO A 188 -2.01 -5.44 -16.03
CA PRO A 188 -3.37 -4.94 -16.07
C PRO A 188 -3.71 -4.36 -17.45
N ASP A 189 -4.84 -4.78 -18.02
CA ASP A 189 -5.47 -4.03 -19.10
C ASP A 189 -6.17 -2.81 -18.50
N LEU A 190 -5.41 -1.72 -18.39
CA LEU A 190 -5.91 -0.46 -17.84
C LEU A 190 -6.99 0.14 -18.72
N LYS A 191 -6.97 -0.05 -20.04
CA LYS A 191 -7.99 0.50 -20.94
C LYS A 191 -9.32 -0.20 -20.71
N ALA A 192 -9.33 -1.53 -20.63
CA ALA A 192 -10.53 -2.30 -20.32
C ALA A 192 -11.05 -2.00 -18.90
N THR A 193 -10.14 -1.95 -17.92
CA THR A 193 -10.50 -1.67 -16.53
C THR A 193 -11.11 -0.28 -16.37
N LEU A 194 -10.44 0.76 -16.89
CA LEU A 194 -10.95 2.14 -16.82
C LEU A 194 -12.26 2.28 -17.58
N ARG A 195 -12.42 1.64 -18.75
CA ARG A 195 -13.69 1.66 -19.49
C ARG A 195 -14.82 1.02 -18.68
N GLY A 196 -14.55 -0.09 -17.99
CA GLY A 196 -15.51 -0.72 -17.08
C GLY A 196 -15.92 0.24 -15.96
N GLU A 197 -14.95 0.84 -15.28
CA GLU A 197 -15.22 1.79 -14.20
C GLU A 197 -15.98 3.03 -14.68
N VAL A 198 -15.58 3.62 -15.82
CA VAL A 198 -16.29 4.75 -16.46
C VAL A 198 -17.74 4.41 -16.77
N SER A 199 -18.00 3.19 -17.26
CA SER A 199 -19.38 2.78 -17.61
C SER A 199 -20.29 2.64 -16.38
N THR A 200 -19.71 2.38 -15.21
CA THR A 200 -20.44 2.23 -13.94
C THR A 200 -20.42 3.49 -13.08
N ALA A 201 -19.49 4.40 -13.33
CA ALA A 201 -19.31 5.60 -12.53
C ALA A 201 -20.44 6.59 -12.79
N THR A 202 -20.96 7.14 -11.71
CA THR A 202 -21.92 8.24 -11.75
C THR A 202 -21.27 9.48 -11.14
N GLY A 203 -21.30 10.59 -11.84
CA GLY A 203 -20.72 11.85 -11.37
C GLY A 203 -19.25 12.04 -11.81
N SER A 204 -18.53 12.79 -11.00
CA SER A 204 -17.15 13.19 -11.23
C SER A 204 -16.18 12.03 -10.93
N MET A 205 -15.15 11.89 -11.77
CA MET A 205 -14.18 10.82 -11.62
C MET A 205 -12.75 11.37 -11.69
N SER A 206 -11.87 10.85 -10.83
CA SER A 206 -10.44 11.13 -10.85
C SER A 206 -9.64 9.86 -11.10
N VAL A 207 -8.63 9.96 -11.96
CA VAL A 207 -7.64 8.89 -12.21
C VAL A 207 -6.26 9.44 -11.87
N THR A 208 -5.65 8.93 -10.81
CA THR A 208 -4.31 9.31 -10.38
C THR A 208 -3.40 8.10 -10.48
N GLY A 209 -2.30 8.23 -11.22
CA GLY A 209 -1.41 7.11 -11.51
C GLY A 209 0.08 7.47 -11.42
N VAL A 210 0.86 6.59 -10.80
CA VAL A 210 2.33 6.64 -10.83
C VAL A 210 2.87 5.36 -11.45
N TYR A 211 3.48 5.48 -12.63
CA TYR A 211 4.00 4.35 -13.39
C TYR A 211 5.41 4.62 -13.87
N LEU A 212 6.22 3.56 -13.89
CA LEU A 212 7.59 3.58 -14.39
C LEU A 212 7.72 2.93 -15.77
N PHE A 213 6.60 2.68 -16.47
CA PHE A 213 6.57 2.12 -17.83
C PHE A 213 5.72 2.98 -18.75
N SER A 214 6.24 3.19 -19.96
CA SER A 214 5.56 3.89 -21.07
C SER A 214 4.21 3.22 -21.34
N LEU A 215 3.14 4.00 -21.16
CA LEU A 215 1.84 3.67 -21.74
C LEU A 215 1.92 3.98 -23.24
N PRO A 216 1.56 3.04 -24.14
CA PRO A 216 1.19 3.43 -25.48
C PRO A 216 -0.13 4.20 -25.40
N ASP A 217 -0.05 5.51 -25.69
CA ASP A 217 -1.12 6.49 -25.84
C ASP A 217 -2.43 6.15 -25.11
N VAL A 218 -2.55 6.67 -23.88
CA VAL A 218 -3.85 6.92 -23.26
C VAL A 218 -4.23 8.35 -23.64
N ALA A 219 -4.69 8.51 -24.89
CA ALA A 219 -5.45 9.69 -25.26
C ALA A 219 -6.78 9.62 -24.49
N PHE A 220 -6.90 10.43 -23.43
CA PHE A 220 -8.20 10.79 -22.89
C PHE A 220 -8.89 11.65 -23.95
N GLY A 221 -9.64 11.01 -24.84
CA GLY A 221 -10.62 11.70 -25.67
C GLY A 221 -11.75 12.16 -24.76
N LEU A 222 -11.70 13.43 -24.37
CA LEU A 222 -12.88 14.19 -23.93
C LEU A 222 -13.83 14.39 -25.12
#